data_AF-A0A2G6LM17-F1
#
_entry.id   AF-A0A2G6LM17-F1
#
_cell.length_a   1.000
_cell.length_b   1.000
_cell.length_c   1.000
_cell.angle_alpha   90.00
_cell.angle_beta   90.00
_cell.angle_gamma   90.00
#
_symmetry.space_group_name_H-M   'P 1'
#
loop_
_entity.id
_entity.type
_entity.pdbx_description
1 polymer ?
#
loop_
_entity_poly.entity_id
_entity_poly.type
_entity_poly.pdbx_seq_one_letter_code
_entity_poly.pdbx_strand_id
1 'polypeptide(L)'
;MNDVLQLVENLEEKLEKLIAKHDLLQIENHQLLERSEMLAGEVKEKELSIATLEEQYESLKVANAIVGSKADKHSTKLKINALIREIDKCIVQLSE
;
A
#
# COMPACT_ATOMS: atom_id res chain seq x y z
N MET A 1 -31.11 -18.98 -57.51
CA MET A 1 -31.72 -17.81 -56.83
C MET A 1 -31.95 -18.11 -55.35
N ASN A 2 -32.47 -19.29 -54.99
CA ASN A 2 -32.64 -19.74 -53.60
C ASN A 2 -31.32 -19.88 -52.81
N ASP A 3 -30.27 -20.44 -53.41
CA ASP A 3 -28.99 -20.69 -52.70
C ASP A 3 -28.27 -19.39 -52.28
N VAL A 4 -28.40 -18.33 -53.09
CA VAL A 4 -27.81 -17.03 -52.76
C VAL A 4 -28.58 -16.39 -51.60
N LEU A 5 -29.91 -16.53 -51.57
CA LEU A 5 -30.74 -16.04 -50.47
C LEU A 5 -30.39 -16.74 -49.15
N GLN A 6 -30.30 -18.08 -49.17
CA GLN A 6 -29.87 -18.85 -47.99
C GLN A 6 -28.46 -18.52 -47.52
N LEU A 7 -27.53 -18.23 -48.45
CA LEU A 7 -26.18 -17.83 -48.07
C LEU A 7 -26.18 -16.46 -47.37
N VAL A 8 -26.99 -15.51 -47.85
CA VAL A 8 -27.15 -14.19 -47.25
C VAL A 8 -27.78 -14.29 -45.87
N GLU A 9 -28.85 -15.07 -45.70
CA GLU A 9 -29.50 -15.31 -44.39
C GLU A 9 -28.52 -15.91 -43.37
N ASN A 10 -27.72 -16.92 -43.78
CA ASN A 10 -26.70 -17.50 -42.91
C ASN A 10 -25.58 -16.51 -42.54
N LEU A 11 -25.27 -15.58 -43.44
CA LEU A 11 -24.26 -14.56 -43.19
C LEU A 11 -24.79 -13.51 -42.20
N GLU A 12 -26.05 -13.08 -42.36
CA GLU A 12 -26.74 -12.19 -41.41
C GLU A 12 -26.76 -12.80 -40.01
N GLU A 13 -27.17 -14.07 -39.86
CA GLU A 13 -27.22 -14.73 -38.55
C GLU A 13 -25.84 -14.78 -37.87
N LYS A 14 -24.79 -15.04 -38.66
CA LYS A 14 -23.41 -15.03 -38.15
C LYS A 14 -22.94 -13.63 -37.76
N LEU A 15 -23.33 -12.62 -38.51
CA LEU A 15 -22.98 -11.23 -38.24
C LEU A 15 -23.67 -10.74 -36.97
N GLU A 16 -24.96 -11.02 -36.80
CA GLU A 16 -25.71 -10.69 -35.59
C GLU A 16 -25.10 -11.33 -34.34
N LYS A 17 -24.75 -12.62 -34.42
CA LYS A 17 -24.05 -13.31 -33.32
C LYS A 17 -22.69 -12.69 -33.00
N LEU A 18 -21.95 -12.27 -34.03
CA LEU A 18 -20.65 -11.65 -33.86
C LEU A 18 -20.77 -10.29 -33.17
N ILE A 19 -21.73 -9.46 -33.60
CA ILE A 19 -22.03 -8.15 -33.00
C ILE A 19 -22.45 -8.34 -31.55
N ALA A 20 -23.40 -9.22 -31.26
CA ALA A 20 -23.85 -9.47 -29.89
C ALA A 20 -22.71 -9.94 -28.98
N LYS A 21 -21.82 -10.81 -29.47
CA LYS A 21 -20.64 -11.25 -28.71
C LYS A 21 -19.65 -10.11 -28.49
N HIS A 22 -19.44 -9.27 -29.49
CA HIS A 22 -18.56 -8.11 -29.39
C HIS A 22 -19.08 -7.12 -28.34
N ASP A 23 -20.38 -6.82 -28.34
CA ASP A 23 -20.99 -5.90 -27.38
C ASP A 23 -20.89 -6.43 -25.95
N LEU A 24 -21.10 -7.74 -25.74
CA LEU A 24 -20.89 -8.38 -24.44
C LEU A 24 -19.43 -8.27 -23.98
N LEU A 25 -18.47 -8.49 -24.89
CA LEU A 25 -17.05 -8.36 -24.57
C LEU A 25 -16.66 -6.92 -24.25
N GLN A 26 -17.26 -5.93 -24.92
CA GLN A 26 -17.03 -4.52 -24.59
C GLN A 26 -17.55 -4.17 -23.20
N ILE A 27 -18.74 -4.67 -22.83
CA ILE A 27 -19.29 -4.48 -21.48
C ILE A 27 -18.39 -5.13 -20.42
N GLU A 28 -17.98 -6.37 -20.63
CA GLU A 28 -17.09 -7.09 -19.72
C GLU A 28 -15.74 -6.38 -19.58
N ASN A 29 -15.16 -5.93 -20.70
CA ASN A 29 -13.90 -5.19 -20.68
C ASN A 29 -14.02 -3.89 -19.87
N HIS A 30 -15.11 -3.15 -20.04
CA HIS A 30 -15.35 -1.92 -19.29
C HIS A 30 -15.47 -2.20 -17.78
N GLN A 31 -16.23 -3.22 -17.39
CA GLN A 31 -16.36 -3.63 -15.99
C GLN A 31 -15.03 -4.08 -15.38
N LEU A 32 -14.21 -4.78 -16.14
CA LEU A 32 -12.88 -5.20 -15.70
C LEU A 32 -11.94 -4.00 -15.50
N LEU A 33 -12.00 -3.01 -16.38
CA LEU A 33 -11.21 -1.77 -16.24
C LEU A 33 -11.62 -0.99 -14.99
N GLU A 34 -12.92 -0.76 -14.78
CA GLU A 34 -13.42 -0.08 -13.58
C GLU A 34 -13.00 -0.80 -12.29
N ARG A 35 -13.12 -2.14 -12.27
CA ARG A 35 -12.70 -2.93 -11.13
C ARG A 35 -11.19 -2.88 -10.90
N SER A 36 -10.40 -2.86 -11.97
CA SER A 36 -8.95 -2.73 -11.89
C SER A 36 -8.55 -1.38 -11.28
N GLU A 37 -9.18 -0.29 -11.71
CA GLU A 37 -8.92 1.05 -11.17
C GLU A 37 -9.30 1.15 -9.69
N MET A 38 -10.46 0.58 -9.32
CA MET A 38 -10.90 0.52 -7.92
C MET A 38 -9.90 -0.24 -7.03
N LEU A 39 -9.48 -1.44 -7.47
CA LEU A 39 -8.51 -2.24 -6.73
C LEU A 39 -7.15 -1.54 -6.62
N ALA A 40 -6.70 -0.86 -7.67
CA ALA A 40 -5.48 -0.07 -7.62
C ALA A 40 -5.57 1.07 -6.58
N GLY A 41 -6.73 1.72 -6.49
CA GLY A 41 -7.03 2.72 -5.44
C GLY A 41 -6.97 2.12 -4.04
N GLU A 42 -7.65 1.00 -3.81
CA GLU A 42 -7.65 0.31 -2.51
C GLU A 42 -6.25 -0.13 -2.07
N VAL A 43 -5.42 -0.62 -3.00
CA VAL A 43 -4.03 -1.00 -2.71
C VAL A 43 -3.25 0.22 -2.23
N LYS A 44 -3.36 1.35 -2.93
CA LYS A 44 -2.66 2.59 -2.55
C LYS A 44 -3.10 3.11 -1.17
N GLU A 45 -4.39 3.04 -0.85
CA GLU A 45 -4.90 3.41 0.47
C GLU A 45 -4.36 2.49 1.58
N LYS A 46 -4.32 1.18 1.32
CA LYS A 46 -3.77 0.21 2.27
C LYS A 46 -2.28 0.41 2.50
N GLU A 47 -1.51 0.68 1.45
CA GLU A 47 -0.08 0.99 1.57
C GLU A 47 0.16 2.23 2.44
N LEU A 48 -0.63 3.29 2.26
CA LEU A 48 -0.54 4.49 3.09
C LEU A 48 -0.92 4.22 4.55
N SER A 49 -1.94 3.39 4.78
CA SER A 49 -2.32 2.96 6.12
C SER A 49 -1.23 2.12 6.80
N ILE A 50 -0.58 1.22 6.07
CA ILE A 50 0.56 0.42 6.55
C ILE A 50 1.71 1.34 6.95
N ALA A 51 2.12 2.26 6.07
CA ALA A 51 3.20 3.19 6.37
C ALA A 51 2.91 4.04 7.62
N THR A 52 1.66 4.49 7.78
CA THR A 52 1.23 5.23 8.97
C THR A 52 1.30 4.36 10.24
N LEU A 53 0.89 3.10 10.16
CA LEU A 53 0.96 2.16 11.28
C LEU A 53 2.40 1.82 11.65
N GLU A 54 3.30 1.69 10.68
CA GLU A 54 4.72 1.47 10.90
C GLU A 54 5.36 2.66 11.64
N GLU A 55 5.03 3.89 11.25
CA GLU A 55 5.50 5.10 11.94
C GLU A 55 5.01 5.16 13.39
N GLN A 56 3.73 4.85 13.62
CA GLN A 56 3.15 4.78 14.96
C GLN A 56 3.81 3.68 15.80
N TYR A 57 4.09 2.53 15.19
CA TYR A 57 4.75 1.40 15.85
C TYR A 57 6.18 1.75 16.28
N GLU A 58 6.98 2.36 15.39
CA GLU A 58 8.33 2.78 15.74
C GLU A 58 8.33 3.87 16.82
N SER A 59 7.37 4.81 16.77
CA SER A 59 7.17 5.79 17.84
C SER A 59 6.87 5.12 19.20
N LEU A 60 5.98 4.12 19.20
CA LEU A 60 5.63 3.37 20.41
C LEU A 60 6.81 2.54 20.94
N LYS A 61 7.61 1.96 20.05
CA LYS A 61 8.80 1.19 20.40
C LYS A 61 9.87 2.06 21.04
N VAL A 62 10.10 3.27 20.51
CA VAL A 62 10.97 4.28 21.12
C VAL A 62 10.43 4.68 22.50
N ALA A 63 9.14 4.98 22.61
CA ALA A 63 8.51 5.29 23.89
C ALA A 63 8.67 4.15 24.90
N ASN A 64 8.49 2.89 24.49
CA ASN A 64 8.68 1.71 25.36
C ASN A 64 10.13 1.50 25.78
N ALA A 65 11.10 1.78 24.90
CA ALA A 65 12.53 1.75 25.25
C ALA A 65 12.87 2.85 26.28
N ILE A 66 12.24 4.02 26.18
CA ILE A 66 12.38 5.14 27.14
C ILE A 66 11.72 4.80 28.48
N VAL A 67 10.53 4.20 28.47
CA VAL A 67 9.76 3.80 29.67
C VAL A 67 10.41 2.60 30.39
N GLY A 68 11.27 1.85 29.69
CA GLY A 68 12.20 0.92 30.29
C GLY A 68 11.59 -0.45 30.55
N SER A 69 11.70 -1.33 29.56
CA SER A 69 11.64 -2.77 29.79
C SER A 69 12.72 -3.18 30.82
N LYS A 70 12.52 -4.23 31.62
CA LYS A 70 13.44 -4.63 32.71
C LYS A 70 14.90 -4.82 32.25
N ALA A 71 15.13 -5.17 30.98
CA ALA A 71 16.47 -5.28 30.38
C ALA A 71 17.06 -3.90 30.02
N ASP A 72 16.24 -2.95 29.57
CA ASP A 72 16.66 -1.62 29.13
C ASP A 72 16.96 -0.64 30.27
N LYS A 73 16.45 -0.88 31.48
CA LYS A 73 16.76 -0.01 32.63
C LYS A 73 18.26 0.06 32.92
N HIS A 74 19.00 -1.03 32.72
CA HIS A 74 20.45 -1.02 32.96
C HIS A 74 21.21 -0.28 31.85
N SER A 75 20.88 -0.55 30.58
CA SER A 75 21.52 0.09 29.43
C SER A 75 21.21 1.59 29.37
N THR A 76 19.96 1.98 29.64
CA THR A 76 19.53 3.39 29.71
C THR A 76 20.19 4.10 30.87
N LYS A 77 20.32 3.48 32.05
CA LYS A 77 21.07 4.06 33.18
C LYS A 77 22.55 4.28 32.85
N LEU A 78 23.19 3.35 32.13
CA LEU A 78 24.57 3.51 31.68
C LEU A 78 24.72 4.67 30.69
N LYS A 79 23.79 4.81 29.73
CA LYS A 79 23.78 5.92 28.76
C LYS A 79 23.54 7.27 29.42
N ILE A 80 22.60 7.36 30.36
CA ILE A 80 22.37 8.58 31.16
C ILE A 80 23.63 8.96 31.93
N ASN A 81 24.26 8.00 32.61
CA ASN A 81 25.50 8.27 33.36
C ASN A 81 26.67 8.69 32.45
N ALA A 82 26.74 8.19 31.23
CA ALA A 82 27.74 8.63 30.26
C ALA A 82 27.50 10.08 29.82
N LEU A 83 26.25 10.44 29.50
CA LEU A 83 25.86 11.81 29.13
C LEU A 83 26.12 12.82 30.24
N ILE A 84 25.82 12.47 31.51
CA ILE A 84 26.10 13.34 32.66
C ILE A 84 27.61 13.62 32.77
N ARG A 85 28.47 12.61 32.59
CA ARG A 85 29.93 12.82 32.63
C ARG A 85 30.44 13.71 31.50
N GLU A 86 29.84 13.63 30.32
CA GLU A 86 30.14 14.53 29.20
C GLU A 86 29.74 15.97 29.51
N ILE A 87 28.55 16.15 30.09
CA ILE A 87 28.08 17.46 30.54
C ILE A 87 29.04 18.03 31.59
N ASP A 88 29.43 17.25 32.60
CA ASP A 88 30.38 17.67 33.63
C ASP A 88 31.73 18.07 33.02
N LYS A 89 32.23 17.33 32.02
CA LYS A 89 33.46 17.69 31.28
C LYS A 89 33.30 19.01 30.54
N CYS A 90 32.20 19.22 29.84
CA CYS A 90 31.92 20.47 29.14
C CYS A 90 31.80 21.65 30.12
N ILE A 91 31.18 21.45 31.30
CA ILE A 91 31.07 22.46 32.34
C ILE A 91 32.46 22.86 32.84
N VAL A 92 33.34 21.88 33.13
CA VAL A 92 34.72 22.15 33.55
C VAL A 92 35.47 22.96 32.49
N GLN A 93 35.37 22.57 31.21
CA GLN A 93 36.00 23.28 30.09
C GLN A 93 35.47 24.70 29.87
N LEU A 94 34.26 25.01 30.32
CA LEU A 94 33.67 26.36 30.26
C LEU A 94 34.00 27.22 31.49
N SER A 95 34.50 26.59 32.56
CA SER A 95 34.88 27.25 33.82
C SER A 95 36.38 27.48 33.97
N GLU A 96 37.19 26.97 33.04
CA GLU A 96 38.56 27.43 32.76
C GLU A 96 38.54 28.59 31.75
#